data_AF-K0TJL9-F1
#
_entry.id   AF-K0TJL9-F1
#
_cell.length_a   1.000
_cell.length_b   1.000
_cell.length_c   1.000
_cell.angle_alpha   90.00
_cell.angle_beta   90.00
_cell.angle_gamma   90.00
#
_symmetry.space_group_name_H-M   'P 1'
#
loop_
_entity.id
_entity.type
_entity.pdbx_description
1 polymer ?
#
loop_
_entity_poly.entity_id
_entity_poly.type
_entity_poly.pdbx_seq_one_letter_code
_entity_poly.pdbx_strand_id
1 'polypeptide(L)'
;MTSSGNGLKETMLNKIVASLEIDQKANQKMVEKQLHRKTLILVLDEIDMMFKKSHDAQSWFSTLISWADDKKMRFSMIGISNCVNYDNANLVRKLAHAPRELAFSAYTEEDILAILQARVGTRIIDLKALDLISRRVAASDGDVRKALEIVSNGINKCADLLSEEKLSRVIGDDDECLPLVKLPHMMRAIREGMPMRYTDIIRGLPQAAKVVLCIAVSLSKAWGEGAVIGISTLKKYCVEATYHSIMDEFSIGHVQNLIEMLTDAGLLVAASSGQYAKFRLGVQMDDVEIALEQSLLSQEGFYRSLYNFVRKEYPDGPQ
;
A
#
# COMPACT_ATOMS: atom_id res chain seq x y z
N MET A 1 -26.23 32.38 14.35
CA MET A 1 -25.01 31.88 13.68
C MET A 1 -23.89 31.87 14.70
N THR A 2 -23.75 30.82 15.51
CA THR A 2 -22.62 30.60 16.46
C THR A 2 -22.83 29.27 17.21
N SER A 3 -22.52 28.11 16.63
CA SER A 3 -22.66 26.85 17.42
C SER A 3 -21.80 25.67 16.95
N SER A 4 -20.67 25.90 16.29
CA SER A 4 -19.78 24.80 15.86
C SER A 4 -18.53 24.66 16.74
N GLY A 5 -18.10 25.74 17.42
CA GLY A 5 -16.83 25.79 18.16
C GLY A 5 -16.87 25.30 19.62
N ASN A 6 -18.01 25.45 20.31
CA ASN A 6 -18.17 25.05 21.72
C ASN A 6 -18.22 23.53 21.96
N GLY A 7 -18.46 22.72 20.91
CA GLY A 7 -18.70 21.29 21.06
C GLY A 7 -17.50 20.50 21.58
N LEU A 8 -16.27 20.83 21.14
CA LEU A 8 -15.08 20.05 21.53
C LEU A 8 -14.73 20.22 23.01
N LYS A 9 -14.64 21.49 23.45
CA LYS A 9 -14.36 21.83 24.86
C LYS A 9 -15.39 21.20 25.78
N GLU A 10 -16.67 21.37 25.47
CA GLU A 10 -17.76 20.84 26.29
C GLU A 10 -17.74 19.31 26.34
N THR A 11 -17.51 18.65 25.20
CA THR A 11 -17.41 17.19 25.13
C THR A 11 -16.24 16.66 25.95
N MET A 12 -15.05 17.27 25.83
CA MET A 12 -13.88 16.86 26.62
C MET A 12 -14.08 17.11 28.11
N LEU A 13 -14.62 18.28 28.48
CA LEU A 13 -14.89 18.62 29.87
C LEU A 13 -15.89 17.65 30.51
N ASN A 14 -16.95 17.28 29.78
CA ASN A 14 -17.91 16.26 30.24
C ASN A 14 -17.26 14.90 30.48
N LYS A 15 -16.37 14.45 29.59
CA LYS A 15 -15.61 13.19 29.79
C LYS A 15 -14.69 13.24 31.00
N ILE A 16 -14.03 14.38 31.23
CA ILE A 16 -13.14 14.59 32.39
C ILE A 16 -13.95 14.57 33.69
N VAL A 17 -15.08 15.27 33.72
CA VAL A 17 -16.00 15.34 34.87
C VAL A 17 -16.53 13.96 35.22
N ALA A 18 -16.93 13.16 34.22
CA ALA A 18 -17.35 11.78 34.41
C ALA A 18 -16.21 10.91 34.97
N SER A 19 -14.99 11.05 34.43
CA SER A 19 -13.82 10.27 34.88
C SER A 19 -13.36 10.63 36.30
N LEU A 20 -13.65 11.86 36.75
CA LEU A 20 -13.34 12.33 38.10
C LEU A 20 -14.48 12.06 39.11
N GLU A 21 -15.59 11.44 38.67
CA GLU A 21 -16.79 11.15 39.46
C GLU A 21 -17.39 12.41 40.11
N ILE A 22 -17.56 13.46 39.31
CA ILE A 22 -18.15 14.71 39.76
C ILE A 22 -19.63 14.72 39.36
N ASP A 23 -20.54 14.64 40.35
CA ASP A 23 -22.01 14.56 40.15
C ASP A 23 -22.69 15.85 39.67
N GLN A 24 -21.92 16.88 39.32
CA GLN A 24 -22.43 18.22 38.97
C GLN A 24 -22.16 18.57 37.52
N LYS A 25 -22.89 19.58 37.01
CA LYS A 25 -22.69 20.13 35.66
C LYS A 25 -21.21 20.46 35.43
N ALA A 26 -20.74 20.16 34.23
CA ALA A 26 -19.34 20.32 33.87
C ALA A 26 -18.88 21.77 34.01
N ASN A 27 -17.95 22.00 34.93
CA ASN A 27 -17.39 23.30 35.23
C ASN A 27 -15.87 23.21 35.36
N GLN A 28 -15.17 24.02 34.58
CA GLN A 28 -13.71 24.08 34.54
C GLN A 28 -13.10 24.31 35.93
N LYS A 29 -13.63 25.25 36.72
CA LYS A 29 -13.10 25.56 38.06
C LYS A 29 -13.24 24.39 39.05
N MET A 30 -14.28 23.57 38.87
CA MET A 30 -14.48 22.38 39.70
C MET A 30 -13.45 21.31 39.36
N VAL A 31 -13.21 21.09 38.06
CA VAL A 31 -12.17 20.17 37.58
C VAL A 31 -10.80 20.59 38.13
N GLU A 32 -10.44 21.88 38.02
CA GLU A 32 -9.19 22.42 38.57
C GLU A 32 -9.03 22.12 40.07
N LYS A 33 -10.10 22.30 40.86
CA LYS A 33 -10.09 21.94 42.30
C LYS A 33 -9.91 20.44 42.54
N GLN A 34 -10.48 19.60 41.69
CA GLN A 34 -10.34 18.15 41.81
C GLN A 34 -8.95 17.66 41.40
N LEU A 35 -8.31 18.29 40.41
CA LEU A 35 -6.95 17.97 39.99
C LEU A 35 -5.91 18.20 41.10
N HIS A 36 -6.20 19.04 42.10
CA HIS A 36 -5.35 19.18 43.31
C HIS A 36 -5.43 17.96 44.24
N ARG A 37 -6.43 17.08 44.08
CA ARG A 37 -6.71 15.96 44.99
C ARG A 37 -6.56 14.61 44.28
N LYS A 38 -7.15 14.47 43.10
CA LYS A 38 -7.14 13.25 42.27
C LYS A 38 -6.14 13.40 41.12
N THR A 39 -5.49 12.30 40.75
CA THR A 39 -4.62 12.26 39.57
C THR A 39 -5.44 11.98 38.31
N LEU A 40 -5.18 12.72 37.24
CA LEU A 40 -5.80 12.50 35.94
C LEU A 40 -4.73 12.41 34.85
N ILE A 41 -4.78 11.35 34.06
CA ILE A 41 -3.98 11.19 32.85
C ILE A 41 -4.93 11.29 31.66
N LEU A 42 -4.75 12.33 30.85
CA LEU A 42 -5.53 12.55 29.63
C LEU A 42 -4.74 12.04 28.42
N VAL A 43 -5.29 11.07 27.71
CA VAL A 43 -4.73 10.59 26.44
C VAL A 43 -5.54 11.21 25.29
N LEU A 44 -4.87 11.95 24.42
CA LEU A 44 -5.44 12.56 23.23
C LEU A 44 -4.88 11.86 21.99
N ASP A 45 -5.71 11.03 21.38
CA ASP A 45 -5.38 10.41 20.10
C ASP A 45 -5.61 11.39 18.94
N GLU A 46 -4.82 11.27 17.87
CA GLU A 46 -4.82 12.16 16.70
C GLU A 46 -4.85 13.65 17.04
N ILE A 47 -3.98 14.08 17.97
CA ILE A 47 -4.01 15.44 18.55
C ILE A 47 -3.87 16.56 17.50
N ASP A 48 -3.22 16.29 16.37
CA ASP A 48 -3.08 17.21 15.24
C ASP A 48 -4.40 17.47 14.48
N MET A 49 -5.41 16.60 14.63
CA MET A 49 -6.76 16.83 14.10
C MET A 49 -7.52 17.90 14.88
N MET A 50 -7.18 18.11 16.16
CA MET A 50 -7.83 19.09 17.03
C MET A 50 -7.82 20.50 16.42
N PHE A 51 -6.78 20.85 15.67
CA PHE A 51 -6.54 22.19 15.14
C PHE A 51 -7.06 22.41 13.72
N LYS A 52 -7.59 21.37 13.03
CA LYS A 52 -8.04 21.49 11.63
C LYS A 52 -9.33 22.31 11.45
N LYS A 53 -10.16 22.50 12.49
CA LYS A 53 -11.56 22.96 12.32
C LYS A 53 -12.05 24.08 13.26
N SER A 54 -11.28 24.52 14.25
CA SER A 54 -11.77 25.53 15.21
C SER A 54 -10.66 26.34 15.89
N HIS A 55 -10.82 27.66 15.93
CA HIS A 55 -9.98 28.56 16.73
C HIS A 55 -10.14 28.32 18.25
N ASP A 56 -11.33 27.88 18.71
CA ASP A 56 -11.59 27.60 20.12
C ASP A 56 -10.77 26.42 20.66
N ALA A 57 -10.35 25.52 19.76
CA ALA A 57 -9.54 24.36 20.11
C ALA A 57 -8.15 24.77 20.63
N GLN A 58 -7.57 25.87 20.12
CA GLN A 58 -6.29 26.39 20.62
C GLN A 58 -6.42 26.93 22.05
N SER A 59 -7.48 27.70 22.33
CA SER A 59 -7.74 28.23 23.67
C SER A 59 -7.96 27.12 24.70
N TRP A 60 -8.74 26.10 24.32
CA TRP A 60 -8.92 24.93 25.16
C TRP A 60 -7.62 24.14 25.36
N PHE A 61 -6.86 23.92 24.29
CA PHE A 61 -5.56 23.25 24.38
C PHE A 61 -4.59 24.00 25.32
N SER A 62 -4.50 25.32 25.22
CA SER A 62 -3.70 26.13 26.14
C SER A 62 -4.16 26.01 27.60
N THR A 63 -5.45 25.78 27.84
CA THR A 63 -5.97 25.48 29.18
C THR A 63 -5.49 24.12 29.68
N LEU A 64 -5.49 23.10 28.82
CA LEU A 64 -4.97 21.77 29.18
C LEU A 64 -3.46 21.83 29.46
N ILE A 65 -2.70 22.63 28.69
CA ILE A 65 -1.28 22.85 28.93
C ILE A 65 -1.05 23.58 30.25
N SER A 66 -1.84 24.61 30.58
CA SER A 66 -1.69 25.30 31.87
C SER A 66 -1.98 24.38 33.07
N TRP A 67 -2.91 23.42 32.92
CA TRP A 67 -3.13 22.38 33.92
C TRP A 67 -1.95 21.42 34.05
N ALA A 68 -1.25 21.12 32.95
CA ALA A 68 -0.07 20.26 32.96
C ALA A 68 1.18 20.96 33.51
N ASP A 69 1.29 22.28 33.31
CA ASP A 69 2.41 23.09 33.80
C ASP A 69 2.28 23.43 35.30
N ASP A 70 1.07 23.40 35.88
CA ASP A 70 0.86 23.64 37.32
C ASP A 70 1.22 22.40 38.16
N LYS A 71 2.38 22.47 38.83
CA LYS A 71 2.87 21.42 39.75
C LYS A 71 1.94 21.09 40.92
N LYS A 72 0.97 21.95 41.24
CA LYS A 72 -0.04 21.66 42.28
C LYS A 72 -1.18 20.79 41.75
N MET A 73 -1.40 20.80 40.43
CA MET A 73 -2.37 19.94 39.78
C MET A 73 -1.72 18.59 39.46
N ARG A 74 -2.41 17.51 39.82
CA ARG A 74 -2.01 16.13 39.52
C ARG A 74 -2.53 15.74 38.14
N PHE A 75 -2.17 16.51 37.13
CA PHE A 75 -2.61 16.33 35.75
C PHE A 75 -1.43 15.98 34.84
N SER A 76 -1.65 15.04 33.93
CA SER A 76 -0.68 14.71 32.89
C SER A 76 -1.42 14.46 31.58
N MET A 77 -0.79 14.83 30.47
CA MET A 77 -1.38 14.68 29.14
C MET A 77 -0.41 13.92 28.23
N ILE A 78 -0.94 12.96 27.49
CA ILE A 78 -0.24 12.21 26.44
C ILE A 78 -0.94 12.51 25.13
N GLY A 79 -0.24 13.17 24.21
CA GLY A 79 -0.72 13.41 22.85
C GLY A 79 -0.11 12.40 21.87
N ILE A 80 -0.97 11.76 21.08
CA ILE A 80 -0.56 10.86 19.99
C ILE A 80 -0.82 11.58 18.68
N SER A 81 0.16 11.61 17.78
CA SER A 81 0.03 12.19 16.45
C SER A 81 0.73 11.32 15.42
N ASN A 82 0.12 11.19 14.25
CA ASN A 82 0.69 10.45 13.11
C ASN A 82 1.65 11.31 12.27
N CYS A 83 1.68 12.62 12.50
CA CYS A 83 2.24 13.59 11.57
C CYS A 83 3.40 14.35 12.21
N VAL A 84 4.61 13.80 12.19
CA VAL A 84 5.75 14.46 12.85
C VAL A 84 6.09 15.81 12.20
N ASN A 85 5.84 16.03 10.90
CA ASN A 85 6.31 17.21 10.15
C ASN A 85 5.20 18.06 9.49
N TYR A 86 3.97 18.06 10.01
CA TYR A 86 2.89 18.91 9.50
C TYR A 86 2.71 20.20 10.31
N ASP A 87 2.15 21.25 9.70
CA ASP A 87 1.91 22.55 10.34
C ASP A 87 1.15 22.46 11.67
N ASN A 88 0.15 21.58 11.74
CA ASN A 88 -0.62 21.35 12.97
C ASN A 88 0.21 20.71 14.08
N ALA A 89 1.15 19.82 13.75
CA ALA A 89 2.04 19.23 14.74
C ALA A 89 3.06 20.25 15.26
N ASN A 90 3.56 21.12 14.37
CA ASN A 90 4.39 22.26 14.78
C ASN A 90 3.63 23.23 15.68
N LEU A 91 2.34 23.47 15.41
CA LEU A 91 1.47 24.25 16.28
C LEU A 91 1.30 23.59 17.65
N VAL A 92 1.06 22.27 17.71
CA VAL A 92 1.00 21.51 18.97
C VAL A 92 2.28 21.72 19.77
N ARG A 93 3.45 21.53 19.16
CA ARG A 93 4.75 21.73 19.81
C ARG A 93 4.92 23.13 20.37
N LYS A 94 4.54 24.14 19.59
CA LYS A 94 4.64 25.54 19.99
C LYS A 94 3.74 25.84 21.19
N LEU A 95 2.48 25.39 21.15
CA LEU A 95 1.50 25.63 22.21
C LEU A 95 1.80 24.81 23.48
N ALA A 96 2.38 23.63 23.32
CA ALA A 96 2.77 22.75 24.42
C ALA A 96 4.20 23.01 24.95
N HIS A 97 4.79 24.17 24.60
CA HIS A 97 6.11 24.57 25.08
C HIS A 97 7.23 23.55 24.82
N ALA A 98 7.23 22.94 23.63
CA ALA A 98 8.16 21.88 23.23
C ALA A 98 8.17 20.69 24.21
N PRO A 99 7.08 19.89 24.24
CA PRO A 99 6.93 18.80 25.19
C PRO A 99 7.96 17.70 24.93
N ARG A 100 8.14 16.79 25.91
CA ARG A 100 8.96 15.59 25.70
C ARG A 100 8.33 14.71 24.61
N GLU A 101 9.07 14.51 23.52
CA GLU A 101 8.63 13.67 22.40
C GLU A 101 9.19 12.25 22.51
N LEU A 102 8.36 11.26 22.16
CA LEU A 102 8.76 9.88 21.93
C LEU A 102 8.33 9.50 20.51
N ALA A 103 9.30 9.39 19.61
CA ALA A 103 9.05 8.99 18.24
C ALA A 103 8.98 7.46 18.14
N PHE A 104 7.88 6.95 17.58
CA PHE A 104 7.76 5.55 17.19
C PHE A 104 8.19 5.44 15.73
N SER A 105 9.34 4.85 15.48
CA SER A 105 9.81 4.56 14.13
C SER A 105 8.94 3.50 13.47
N ALA A 106 8.89 3.53 12.14
CA ALA A 106 8.30 2.46 11.34
C ALA A 106 8.96 1.12 11.68
N TYR A 107 8.19 0.04 11.62
CA TYR A 107 8.70 -1.28 11.96
C TYR A 107 9.74 -1.76 10.96
N THR A 108 10.78 -2.45 11.47
CA THR A 108 11.80 -3.10 10.65
C THR A 108 11.29 -4.41 10.04
N GLU A 109 12.05 -4.99 9.11
CA GLU A 109 11.74 -6.31 8.54
C GLU A 109 11.63 -7.37 9.64
N GLU A 110 12.56 -7.35 10.60
CA GLU A 110 12.61 -8.28 11.73
C GLU A 110 11.43 -8.09 12.67
N ASP A 111 11.05 -6.85 12.97
CA ASP A 111 9.89 -6.56 13.82
C ASP A 111 8.59 -7.06 13.18
N ILE A 112 8.38 -6.78 11.89
CA ILE A 112 7.18 -7.20 11.18
C ILE A 112 7.13 -8.73 11.12
N LEU A 113 8.25 -9.39 10.79
CA LEU A 113 8.31 -10.84 10.75
C LEU A 113 7.96 -11.46 12.11
N ALA A 114 8.54 -10.94 13.20
CA ALA A 114 8.26 -11.40 14.55
C ALA A 114 6.79 -11.20 14.94
N ILE A 115 6.20 -10.04 14.61
CA ILE A 115 4.78 -9.77 14.85
C ILE A 115 3.89 -10.73 14.06
N LEU A 116 4.19 -10.96 12.78
CA LEU A 116 3.41 -11.88 11.95
C LEU A 116 3.48 -13.31 12.53
N GLN A 117 4.68 -13.81 12.83
CA GLN A 117 4.87 -15.13 13.41
C GLN A 117 4.15 -15.29 14.77
N ALA A 118 4.17 -14.25 15.61
CA ALA A 118 3.45 -14.27 16.89
C ALA A 118 1.91 -14.28 16.72
N ARG A 119 1.39 -13.71 15.63
CA ARG A 119 -0.05 -13.58 15.38
C ARG A 119 -0.65 -14.79 14.67
N VAL A 120 0.03 -15.33 13.67
CA VAL A 120 -0.50 -16.41 12.80
C VAL A 120 0.22 -17.74 13.00
N GLY A 121 1.29 -17.75 13.81
CA GLY A 121 2.15 -18.91 13.99
C GLY A 121 3.13 -19.12 12.82
N THR A 122 3.96 -20.13 12.96
CA THR A 122 5.03 -20.48 11.99
C THR A 122 4.72 -21.72 11.14
N ARG A 123 3.57 -22.36 11.39
CA ARG A 123 3.24 -23.68 10.84
C ARG A 123 2.18 -23.66 9.75
N ILE A 124 1.16 -22.82 9.91
CA ILE A 124 0.01 -22.77 8.98
C ILE A 124 0.40 -22.09 7.67
N ILE A 125 1.32 -21.12 7.73
CA ILE A 125 1.75 -20.30 6.61
C ILE A 125 3.20 -20.59 6.29
N ASP A 126 3.53 -20.67 5.00
CA ASP A 126 4.90 -20.77 4.53
C ASP A 126 5.76 -19.60 5.08
N LEU A 127 6.81 -19.93 5.83
CA LEU A 127 7.72 -18.94 6.43
C LEU A 127 8.38 -18.04 5.38
N LYS A 128 8.66 -18.56 4.17
CA LYS A 128 9.21 -17.74 3.08
C LYS A 128 8.23 -16.67 2.63
N ALA A 129 6.93 -16.93 2.73
CA ALA A 129 5.92 -15.94 2.40
C ALA A 129 5.83 -14.84 3.46
N LEU A 130 5.96 -15.19 4.75
CA LEU A 130 6.02 -14.20 5.82
C LEU A 130 7.26 -13.30 5.71
N ASP A 131 8.43 -13.89 5.40
CA ASP A 131 9.69 -13.17 5.14
C ASP A 131 9.56 -12.19 3.96
N LEU A 132 8.92 -12.62 2.87
CA LEU A 132 8.70 -11.77 1.71
C LEU A 132 7.78 -10.59 2.02
N ILE A 133 6.73 -10.81 2.82
CA ILE A 133 5.80 -9.75 3.24
C ILE A 133 6.49 -8.77 4.19
N SER A 134 7.22 -9.27 5.19
CA SER A 134 7.88 -8.41 6.17
C SER A 134 8.90 -7.49 5.49
N ARG A 135 9.77 -8.03 4.63
CA ARG A 135 10.73 -7.25 3.84
C ARG A 135 10.05 -6.18 3.02
N ARG A 136 8.97 -6.57 2.33
CA ARG A 136 8.27 -5.69 1.41
C ARG A 136 7.52 -4.55 2.11
N VAL A 137 6.92 -4.83 3.26
CA VAL A 137 6.22 -3.82 4.07
C VAL A 137 7.21 -2.86 4.71
N ALA A 138 8.30 -3.40 5.30
CA ALA A 138 9.36 -2.59 5.89
C ALA A 138 10.00 -1.64 4.86
N ALA A 139 10.22 -2.10 3.62
CA ALA A 139 10.75 -1.28 2.53
C ALA A 139 9.79 -0.19 2.02
N SER A 140 8.49 -0.27 2.35
CA SER A 140 7.47 0.69 1.90
C SER A 140 7.26 1.79 2.94
N ASP A 141 6.50 1.51 3.99
CA ASP A 141 6.11 2.45 5.05
C ASP A 141 6.28 1.83 6.45
N GLY A 142 6.60 0.54 6.53
CA GLY A 142 6.69 -0.22 7.78
C GLY A 142 5.36 -0.28 8.55
N ASP A 143 4.22 -0.08 7.88
CA ASP A 143 2.90 -0.20 8.53
C ASP A 143 2.50 -1.67 8.68
N VAL A 144 2.62 -2.18 9.91
CA VAL A 144 2.27 -3.56 10.25
C VAL A 144 0.80 -3.90 10.00
N ARG A 145 -0.11 -2.91 9.97
CA ARG A 145 -1.52 -3.16 9.64
C ARG A 145 -1.65 -3.70 8.22
N LYS A 146 -0.87 -3.13 7.29
CA LYS A 146 -0.83 -3.56 5.90
C LYS A 146 -0.26 -4.97 5.76
N ALA A 147 0.78 -5.31 6.53
CA ALA A 147 1.31 -6.67 6.57
C ALA A 147 0.25 -7.68 7.03
N LEU A 148 -0.46 -7.38 8.12
CA LEU A 148 -1.52 -8.23 8.67
C LEU A 148 -2.70 -8.39 7.69
N GLU A 149 -3.09 -7.32 7.00
CA GLU A 149 -4.15 -7.35 5.99
C GLU A 149 -3.78 -8.26 4.82
N ILE A 150 -2.56 -8.15 4.29
CA ILE A 150 -2.08 -9.03 3.22
C ILE A 150 -2.07 -10.50 3.65
N VAL A 151 -1.61 -10.78 4.87
CA VAL A 151 -1.59 -12.15 5.40
C VAL A 151 -3.01 -12.68 5.55
N SER A 152 -3.93 -11.88 6.12
CA SER A 152 -5.35 -12.23 6.23
C SER A 152 -5.97 -12.56 4.86
N ASN A 153 -5.71 -11.72 3.86
CA ASN A 153 -6.17 -11.95 2.49
C ASN A 153 -5.56 -13.23 1.87
N GLY A 154 -4.30 -13.55 2.16
CA GLY A 154 -3.66 -14.78 1.72
C GLY A 154 -4.26 -16.04 2.35
N ILE A 155 -4.62 -15.96 3.63
CA ILE A 155 -5.34 -17.03 4.34
C ILE A 155 -6.72 -17.23 3.71
N ASN A 156 -7.49 -16.16 3.48
CA ASN A 156 -8.82 -16.25 2.87
C ASN A 156 -8.76 -16.88 1.47
N LYS A 157 -7.78 -16.51 0.65
CA LYS A 157 -7.58 -17.13 -0.68
C LYS A 157 -7.28 -18.62 -0.61
N CYS A 158 -6.58 -19.06 0.43
CA CYS A 158 -6.38 -20.49 0.67
C CYS A 158 -7.68 -21.15 1.11
N ALA A 159 -8.43 -20.52 2.02
CA ALA A 159 -9.70 -21.03 2.52
C ALA A 159 -10.75 -21.20 1.40
N ASP A 160 -10.84 -20.25 0.47
CA ASP A 160 -11.74 -20.30 -0.68
C ASP A 160 -11.50 -21.50 -1.62
N LEU A 161 -10.29 -22.08 -1.61
CA LEU A 161 -9.91 -23.23 -2.44
C LEU A 161 -10.08 -24.57 -1.71
N LEU A 162 -10.37 -24.56 -0.41
CA LEU A 162 -10.53 -25.76 0.40
C LEU A 162 -12.01 -26.15 0.48
N SER A 163 -12.28 -27.45 0.49
CA SER A 163 -13.62 -27.96 0.79
C SER A 163 -13.95 -27.77 2.28
N GLU A 164 -15.25 -27.69 2.62
CA GLU A 164 -15.71 -27.59 4.02
C GLU A 164 -15.18 -28.74 4.89
N GLU A 165 -15.03 -29.95 4.31
CA GLU A 165 -14.44 -31.11 4.97
C GLU A 165 -12.96 -30.89 5.34
N LYS A 166 -12.19 -30.16 4.51
CA LYS A 166 -10.79 -29.84 4.80
C LYS A 166 -10.66 -28.68 5.78
N LEU A 167 -11.59 -27.74 5.78
CA LEU A 167 -11.65 -26.62 6.73
C LEU A 167 -12.03 -27.08 8.14
N SER A 168 -12.89 -28.09 8.25
CA SER A 168 -13.34 -28.66 9.52
C SER A 168 -12.39 -29.75 10.08
N ARG A 169 -11.40 -30.18 9.30
CA ARG A 169 -10.39 -31.13 9.75
C ARG A 169 -9.55 -30.52 10.87
N VAL A 170 -9.50 -31.19 12.01
CA VAL A 170 -8.55 -30.86 13.08
C VAL A 170 -7.16 -31.31 12.63
N ILE A 171 -6.28 -30.33 12.43
CA ILE A 171 -4.89 -30.57 12.05
C ILE A 171 -4.05 -30.60 13.32
N GLY A 172 -3.27 -31.66 13.51
CA GLY A 172 -2.28 -31.75 14.58
C GLY A 172 -1.00 -30.97 14.26
N ASP A 173 -0.19 -30.70 15.26
CA ASP A 173 1.03 -29.88 15.11
C ASP A 173 2.08 -30.45 14.13
N ASP A 174 2.10 -31.78 13.93
CA ASP A 174 3.05 -32.51 13.07
C ASP A 174 2.40 -33.08 11.78
N ASP A 175 1.27 -32.52 11.33
CA ASP A 175 0.58 -32.99 10.13
C ASP A 175 1.37 -32.68 8.85
N GLU A 176 1.60 -33.69 8.00
CA GLU A 176 2.31 -33.56 6.71
C GLU A 176 1.62 -32.59 5.74
N CYS A 177 0.35 -32.23 5.97
CA CYS A 177 -0.38 -31.27 5.14
C CYS A 177 0.04 -29.80 5.37
N LEU A 178 0.92 -29.53 6.34
CA LEU A 178 1.45 -28.20 6.64
C LEU A 178 2.70 -27.86 5.79
N PRO A 179 2.90 -26.59 5.39
CA PRO A 179 2.01 -25.44 5.59
C PRO A 179 0.80 -25.47 4.63
N LEU A 180 -0.37 -25.13 5.17
CA LEU A 180 -1.62 -25.06 4.41
C LEU A 180 -1.62 -23.85 3.46
N VAL A 181 -1.24 -22.68 3.99
CA VAL A 181 -1.16 -21.44 3.22
C VAL A 181 0.21 -21.35 2.55
N LYS A 182 0.26 -21.84 1.32
CA LYS A 182 1.46 -21.86 0.48
C LYS A 182 1.76 -20.51 -0.18
N LEU A 183 3.01 -20.35 -0.62
CA LEU A 183 3.50 -19.16 -1.31
C LEU A 183 2.59 -18.65 -2.45
N PRO A 184 1.97 -19.46 -3.32
CA PRO A 184 1.08 -18.95 -4.38
C PRO A 184 -0.13 -18.16 -3.86
N HIS A 185 -0.76 -18.60 -2.77
CA HIS A 185 -1.90 -17.88 -2.17
C HIS A 185 -1.46 -16.52 -1.65
N MET A 186 -0.29 -16.49 -0.99
CA MET A 186 0.30 -15.28 -0.45
C MET A 186 0.74 -14.32 -1.56
N MET A 187 1.37 -14.82 -2.63
CA MET A 187 1.78 -14.00 -3.76
C MET A 187 0.60 -13.33 -4.45
N ARG A 188 -0.55 -14.01 -4.53
CA ARG A 188 -1.79 -13.38 -5.03
C ARG A 188 -2.28 -12.27 -4.11
N ALA A 189 -2.28 -12.49 -2.79
CA ALA A 189 -2.66 -11.46 -1.81
C ALA A 189 -1.70 -10.26 -1.81
N ILE A 190 -0.40 -10.51 -1.94
CA ILE A 190 0.63 -9.47 -2.02
C ILE A 190 0.42 -8.60 -3.25
N ARG A 191 0.11 -9.19 -4.41
CA ARG A 191 -0.14 -8.42 -5.64
C ARG A 191 -1.36 -7.50 -5.52
N GLU A 192 -2.40 -7.94 -4.81
CA GLU A 192 -3.61 -7.16 -4.59
C GLU A 192 -3.44 -6.08 -3.51
N GLY A 193 -2.82 -6.41 -2.37
CA GLY A 193 -2.65 -5.48 -1.23
C GLY A 193 -1.40 -4.57 -1.33
N MET A 194 -0.45 -4.95 -2.17
CA MET A 194 0.74 -4.18 -2.53
C MET A 194 0.99 -4.32 -4.02
N PRO A 195 0.24 -3.59 -4.87
CA PRO A 195 0.58 -3.52 -6.28
C PRO A 195 2.06 -3.12 -6.38
N MET A 196 2.86 -3.94 -7.07
CA MET A 196 4.24 -3.58 -7.36
C MET A 196 4.18 -2.27 -8.16
N ARG A 197 5.12 -1.35 -7.92
CA ARG A 197 5.29 -0.26 -8.87
C ARG A 197 5.64 -0.91 -10.21
N TYR A 198 4.93 -0.56 -11.28
CA TYR A 198 5.18 -1.15 -12.61
C TYR A 198 6.65 -1.00 -13.01
N THR A 199 7.33 0.04 -12.52
CA THR A 199 8.78 0.25 -12.61
C THR A 199 9.61 -0.94 -12.16
N ASP A 200 9.28 -1.56 -11.03
CA ASP A 200 10.09 -2.62 -10.44
C ASP A 200 9.84 -3.97 -11.13
N ILE A 201 8.58 -4.22 -11.53
CA ILE A 201 8.24 -5.37 -12.39
C ILE A 201 9.00 -5.24 -13.70
N ILE A 202 8.88 -4.11 -14.38
CA ILE A 202 9.43 -3.88 -15.71
C ILE A 202 10.96 -3.99 -15.68
N ARG A 203 11.63 -3.43 -14.67
CA ARG A 203 13.09 -3.57 -14.50
C ARG A 203 13.53 -5.03 -14.39
N GLY A 204 12.78 -5.86 -13.66
CA GLY A 204 13.09 -7.28 -13.46
C GLY A 204 12.78 -8.19 -14.64
N LEU A 205 12.10 -7.70 -15.69
CA LEU A 205 11.76 -8.50 -16.87
C LEU A 205 13.01 -8.85 -17.71
N PRO A 206 13.04 -10.05 -18.33
CA PRO A 206 13.99 -10.36 -19.39
C PRO A 206 13.90 -9.34 -20.54
N GLN A 207 15.02 -9.08 -21.22
CA GLN A 207 15.06 -8.12 -22.33
C GLN A 207 14.02 -8.42 -23.41
N ALA A 208 13.82 -9.71 -23.73
CA ALA A 208 12.80 -10.15 -24.68
C ALA A 208 11.37 -9.77 -24.23
N ALA A 209 11.05 -9.93 -22.95
CA ALA A 209 9.74 -9.56 -22.41
C ALA A 209 9.53 -8.03 -22.41
N LYS A 210 10.60 -7.24 -22.15
CA LYS A 210 10.56 -5.77 -22.27
C LYS A 210 10.27 -5.32 -23.69
N VAL A 211 10.84 -5.98 -24.70
CA VAL A 211 10.57 -5.68 -26.11
C VAL A 211 9.13 -6.02 -26.49
N VAL A 212 8.63 -7.20 -26.11
CA VAL A 212 7.23 -7.59 -26.36
C VAL A 212 6.27 -6.58 -25.71
N LEU A 213 6.55 -6.16 -24.48
CA LEU A 213 5.79 -5.12 -23.78
C LEU A 213 5.87 -3.77 -24.52
N CYS A 214 7.04 -3.39 -25.01
CA CYS A 214 7.25 -2.16 -25.78
C CYS A 214 6.44 -2.13 -27.09
N ILE A 215 6.40 -3.25 -27.81
CA ILE A 215 5.57 -3.42 -29.02
C ILE A 215 4.09 -3.26 -28.65
N ALA A 216 3.64 -3.91 -27.58
CA ALA A 216 2.26 -3.80 -27.11
C ALA A 216 1.88 -2.35 -26.76
N VAL A 217 2.76 -1.61 -26.06
CA VAL A 217 2.56 -0.20 -25.73
C VAL A 217 2.49 0.67 -26.98
N SER A 218 3.38 0.45 -27.95
CA SER A 218 3.40 1.21 -29.21
C SER A 218 2.14 0.97 -30.04
N LEU A 219 1.66 -0.27 -30.11
CA LEU A 219 0.40 -0.62 -30.80
C LEU A 219 -0.80 -0.01 -30.10
N SER A 220 -0.89 -0.09 -28.76
CA SER A 220 -2.00 0.53 -28.04
C SER A 220 -1.99 2.06 -28.14
N LYS A 221 -0.83 2.72 -28.22
CA LYS A 221 -0.75 4.17 -28.50
C LYS A 221 -1.24 4.53 -29.89
N ALA A 222 -0.89 3.72 -30.90
CA ALA A 222 -1.30 3.97 -32.27
C ALA A 222 -2.81 3.73 -32.47
N TRP A 223 -3.39 2.74 -31.77
CA TRP A 223 -4.77 2.29 -32.00
C TRP A 223 -5.79 2.80 -30.97
N GLY A 224 -5.33 3.53 -29.94
CA GLY A 224 -6.18 4.15 -28.92
C GLY A 224 -6.18 3.42 -27.57
N GLU A 225 -6.56 4.15 -26.51
CA GLU A 225 -6.65 3.61 -25.15
C GLU A 225 -7.62 2.41 -25.10
N GLY A 226 -7.11 1.26 -24.64
CA GLY A 226 -7.88 0.02 -24.57
C GLY A 226 -7.88 -0.83 -25.84
N ALA A 227 -7.02 -0.52 -26.83
CA ALA A 227 -6.86 -1.34 -28.02
C ALA A 227 -6.58 -2.82 -27.68
N VAL A 228 -7.29 -3.69 -28.39
CA VAL A 228 -7.22 -5.14 -28.22
C VAL A 228 -6.29 -5.73 -29.26
N ILE A 229 -5.16 -6.29 -28.82
CA ILE A 229 -4.08 -6.78 -29.67
C ILE A 229 -4.13 -8.31 -29.74
N GLY A 230 -4.17 -8.87 -30.96
CA GLY A 230 -4.12 -10.30 -31.18
C GLY A 230 -2.72 -10.89 -31.00
N ILE A 231 -2.64 -12.16 -30.58
CA ILE A 231 -1.36 -12.89 -30.47
C ILE A 231 -0.59 -12.97 -31.80
N SER A 232 -1.31 -13.10 -32.94
CA SER A 232 -0.72 -13.12 -34.28
C SER A 232 -0.06 -11.79 -34.64
N THR A 233 -0.69 -10.68 -34.25
CA THR A 233 -0.15 -9.33 -34.41
C THR A 233 1.13 -9.15 -33.60
N LEU A 234 1.11 -9.50 -32.31
CA LEU A 234 2.31 -9.42 -31.46
C LEU A 234 3.45 -10.25 -32.04
N LYS A 235 3.16 -11.48 -32.47
CA LYS A 235 4.15 -12.36 -33.13
C LYS A 235 4.72 -11.72 -34.41
N LYS A 236 3.87 -11.15 -35.28
CA LYS A 236 4.31 -10.46 -36.51
C LYS A 236 5.31 -9.34 -36.20
N TYR A 237 4.96 -8.43 -35.29
CA TYR A 237 5.82 -7.29 -34.94
C TYR A 237 7.10 -7.70 -34.19
N CYS A 238 7.07 -8.80 -33.43
CA CYS A 238 8.29 -9.35 -32.84
C CYS A 238 9.27 -9.84 -33.92
N VAL A 239 8.77 -10.57 -34.93
CA VAL A 239 9.61 -11.08 -36.04
C VAL A 239 10.18 -9.94 -36.88
N GLU A 240 9.37 -8.92 -37.21
CA GLU A 240 9.84 -7.74 -37.94
C GLU A 240 10.92 -6.96 -37.15
N ALA A 241 10.77 -6.85 -35.83
CA ALA A 241 11.78 -6.23 -34.98
C ALA A 241 13.09 -7.04 -34.94
N THR A 242 13.04 -8.38 -35.06
CA THR A 242 14.22 -9.22 -35.26
C THR A 242 14.87 -9.00 -36.63
N TYR A 243 14.07 -8.89 -37.71
CA TYR A 243 14.56 -8.70 -39.07
C TYR A 243 15.34 -7.38 -39.25
N HIS A 244 14.91 -6.32 -38.56
CA HIS A 244 15.62 -5.04 -38.54
C HIS A 244 16.88 -5.03 -37.65
N SER A 245 17.37 -6.21 -37.22
CA SER A 245 18.52 -6.36 -36.29
C SER A 245 18.34 -5.62 -34.96
N ILE A 246 17.08 -5.41 -34.57
CA ILE A 246 16.72 -4.73 -33.32
C ILE A 246 16.63 -5.74 -32.16
N MET A 247 16.64 -7.04 -32.46
CA MET A 247 16.64 -8.16 -31.51
C MET A 247 17.50 -9.31 -32.04
N ASP A 248 18.08 -10.11 -31.14
CA ASP A 248 18.67 -11.42 -31.48
C ASP A 248 17.57 -12.40 -31.97
N GLU A 249 17.95 -13.40 -32.78
CA GLU A 249 17.01 -14.35 -33.40
C GLU A 249 16.17 -15.12 -32.35
N PHE A 250 14.85 -14.85 -32.31
CA PHE A 250 13.91 -15.57 -31.46
C PHE A 250 13.14 -16.62 -32.26
N SER A 251 12.97 -17.82 -31.67
CA SER A 251 11.98 -18.77 -32.17
C SER A 251 10.56 -18.34 -31.76
N ILE A 252 9.59 -18.48 -32.67
CA ILE A 252 8.18 -18.07 -32.51
C ILE A 252 7.50 -18.69 -31.27
N GLY A 253 7.99 -19.84 -30.79
CA GLY A 253 7.51 -20.48 -29.56
C GLY A 253 7.82 -19.70 -28.28
N HIS A 254 8.94 -18.96 -28.24
CA HIS A 254 9.32 -18.16 -27.08
C HIS A 254 8.40 -16.97 -26.84
N VAL A 255 7.85 -16.38 -27.90
CA VAL A 255 6.95 -15.20 -27.79
C VAL A 255 5.70 -15.52 -26.98
N GLN A 256 5.16 -16.73 -27.10
CA GLN A 256 3.97 -17.12 -26.35
C GLN A 256 4.25 -17.23 -24.84
N ASN A 257 5.39 -17.80 -24.46
CA ASN A 257 5.82 -17.87 -23.06
C ASN A 257 6.10 -16.47 -22.49
N LEU A 258 6.62 -15.55 -23.29
CA LEU A 258 6.84 -14.16 -22.88
C LEU A 258 5.50 -13.42 -22.68
N ILE A 259 4.50 -13.66 -23.54
CA ILE A 259 3.15 -13.08 -23.38
C ILE A 259 2.47 -13.65 -22.13
N GLU A 260 2.62 -14.94 -21.86
CA GLU A 260 2.10 -15.57 -20.64
C GLU A 260 2.77 -14.97 -19.40
N MET A 261 4.10 -14.82 -19.39
CA MET A 261 4.84 -14.14 -18.32
C MET A 261 4.37 -12.70 -18.09
N LEU A 262 4.13 -11.93 -19.16
CA LEU A 262 3.62 -10.56 -19.07
C LEU A 262 2.17 -10.51 -18.56
N THR A 263 1.38 -11.53 -18.87
CA THR A 263 0.00 -11.70 -18.37
C THR A 263 0.00 -12.05 -16.89
N ASP A 264 0.87 -12.98 -16.50
CA ASP A 264 1.13 -13.33 -15.11
C ASP A 264 1.70 -12.15 -14.32
N ALA A 265 2.44 -11.24 -14.95
CA ALA A 265 2.91 -10.02 -14.31
C ALA A 265 1.82 -8.94 -14.17
N GLY A 266 0.63 -9.15 -14.77
CA GLY A 266 -0.47 -8.17 -14.79
C GLY A 266 -0.23 -6.98 -15.73
N LEU A 267 0.84 -7.03 -16.54
CA LEU A 267 1.18 -5.98 -17.51
C LEU A 267 0.30 -6.10 -18.77
N LEU A 268 -0.05 -7.33 -19.13
CA LEU A 268 -1.05 -7.64 -20.14
C LEU A 268 -2.26 -8.30 -19.48
N VAL A 269 -3.45 -8.04 -20.01
CA VAL A 269 -4.70 -8.64 -19.56
C VAL A 269 -5.37 -9.31 -20.76
N ALA A 270 -5.69 -10.59 -20.63
CA ALA A 270 -6.41 -11.32 -21.67
C ALA A 270 -7.85 -10.76 -21.82
N ALA A 271 -8.19 -10.36 -23.04
CA ALA A 271 -9.54 -9.95 -23.45
C ALA A 271 -10.35 -11.12 -24.05
N SER A 272 -9.67 -12.16 -24.55
CA SER A 272 -10.28 -13.43 -24.97
C SER A 272 -9.31 -14.60 -24.76
N SER A 273 -9.83 -15.79 -24.42
CA SER A 273 -9.06 -17.02 -24.24
C SER A 273 -9.16 -17.94 -25.46
N GLY A 274 -8.13 -18.77 -25.69
CA GLY A 274 -8.06 -19.74 -26.80
C GLY A 274 -6.93 -19.48 -27.79
N GLN A 275 -6.92 -20.21 -28.92
CA GLN A 275 -5.87 -20.16 -29.95
C GLN A 275 -5.71 -18.77 -30.62
N TYR A 276 -6.75 -17.93 -30.52
CA TYR A 276 -6.79 -16.53 -30.96
C TYR A 276 -6.89 -15.57 -29.76
N ALA A 277 -6.07 -15.80 -28.74
CA ALA A 277 -6.05 -14.94 -27.57
C ALA A 277 -5.76 -13.48 -27.96
N LYS A 278 -6.54 -12.58 -27.38
CA LYS A 278 -6.39 -11.14 -27.54
C LYS A 278 -6.05 -10.53 -26.19
N PHE A 279 -5.23 -9.48 -26.20
CA PHE A 279 -4.67 -8.87 -25.01
C PHE A 279 -4.89 -7.36 -25.03
N ARG A 280 -4.99 -6.76 -23.85
CA ARG A 280 -4.96 -5.32 -23.63
C ARG A 280 -3.90 -5.00 -22.58
N LEU A 281 -3.43 -3.75 -22.52
CA LEU A 281 -2.57 -3.32 -21.42
C LEU A 281 -3.37 -3.33 -20.12
N GLY A 282 -2.78 -3.94 -19.08
CA GLY A 282 -3.34 -3.95 -17.72
C GLY A 282 -3.01 -2.70 -16.91
N VAL A 283 -2.29 -1.76 -17.53
CA VAL A 283 -1.49 -0.72 -16.89
C VAL A 283 -1.60 0.59 -17.65
N GLN A 284 -1.50 1.71 -16.93
CA GLN A 284 -1.50 3.05 -17.55
C GLN A 284 -0.24 3.23 -18.40
N MET A 285 -0.38 3.80 -19.59
CA MET A 285 0.70 3.88 -20.57
C MET A 285 1.89 4.70 -20.08
N ASP A 286 1.62 5.80 -19.37
CA ASP A 286 2.64 6.73 -18.87
C ASP A 286 3.59 6.06 -17.87
N ASP A 287 3.06 5.21 -16.98
CA ASP A 287 3.86 4.48 -15.98
C ASP A 287 4.77 3.43 -16.61
N VAL A 288 4.33 2.81 -17.70
CA VAL A 288 5.10 1.78 -18.42
C VAL A 288 6.18 2.41 -19.29
N GLU A 289 5.91 3.55 -19.92
CA GLU A 289 6.88 4.27 -20.75
C GLU A 289 8.05 4.75 -19.91
N ILE A 290 7.79 5.44 -18.79
CA ILE A 290 8.85 5.90 -17.88
C ILE A 290 9.69 4.72 -17.38
N ALA A 291 9.05 3.59 -17.07
CA ALA A 291 9.72 2.38 -16.63
C ALA A 291 10.55 1.67 -17.72
N LEU A 292 10.02 1.60 -18.94
CA LEU A 292 10.70 1.02 -20.10
C LEU A 292 11.85 1.90 -20.55
N GLU A 293 11.66 3.22 -20.61
CA GLU A 293 12.72 4.19 -20.91
C GLU A 293 13.87 4.01 -19.92
N GLN A 294 13.59 4.04 -18.62
CA GLN A 294 14.62 3.86 -17.59
C GLN A 294 15.37 2.52 -17.67
N SER A 295 14.70 1.45 -18.11
CA SER A 295 15.30 0.12 -18.19
C SER A 295 15.97 -0.20 -19.53
N LEU A 296 15.61 0.48 -20.62
CA LEU A 296 16.13 0.25 -21.97
C LEU A 296 17.21 1.28 -22.36
N LEU A 297 17.57 2.20 -21.45
CA LEU A 297 18.60 3.23 -21.60
C LEU A 297 20.03 2.74 -21.93
N SER A 298 20.27 1.43 -22.08
CA SER A 298 21.52 0.93 -22.67
C SER A 298 21.51 0.90 -24.21
N GLN A 299 20.35 1.12 -24.85
CA GLN A 299 20.24 1.23 -26.32
C GLN A 299 19.49 2.51 -26.70
N GLU A 300 20.21 3.62 -26.80
CA GLU A 300 19.66 4.89 -27.28
C GLU A 300 18.99 4.71 -28.66
N GLY A 301 17.73 5.17 -28.78
CA GLY A 301 17.02 5.23 -30.06
C GLY A 301 16.09 4.05 -30.38
N PHE A 302 16.09 2.97 -29.60
CA PHE A 302 15.20 1.79 -29.79
C PHE A 302 13.72 2.19 -29.79
N TYR A 303 13.27 2.85 -28.72
CA TYR A 303 11.87 3.23 -28.50
C TYR A 303 11.35 4.17 -29.59
N ARG A 304 12.12 5.22 -29.89
CA ARG A 304 11.76 6.22 -30.90
C ARG A 304 11.70 5.62 -32.31
N SER A 305 12.60 4.69 -32.63
CA SER A 305 12.62 4.03 -33.95
C SER A 305 11.44 3.07 -34.12
N LEU A 306 11.13 2.27 -33.09
CA LEU A 306 9.99 1.35 -33.11
C LEU A 306 8.66 2.09 -33.17
N TYR A 307 8.48 3.13 -32.34
CA TYR A 307 7.27 3.96 -32.35
C TYR A 307 7.04 4.64 -33.71
N ASN A 308 8.10 5.23 -34.29
CA ASN A 308 8.02 5.88 -35.60
C ASN A 308 7.71 4.87 -36.72
N PHE A 309 8.24 3.65 -36.64
CA PHE A 309 7.94 2.58 -37.61
C PHE A 309 6.47 2.16 -37.56
N VAL A 310 5.96 1.85 -36.35
CA VAL A 310 4.55 1.45 -36.16
C VAL A 310 3.60 2.55 -36.67
N ARG A 311 3.93 3.83 -36.40
CA ARG A 311 3.14 4.97 -36.87
C ARG A 311 3.20 5.19 -38.38
N LYS A 312 4.31 4.83 -39.03
CA LYS A 312 4.51 5.03 -40.47
C LYS A 312 3.81 3.95 -41.31
N GLU A 313 3.84 2.71 -40.86
CA GLU A 313 3.31 1.58 -41.64
C GLU A 313 1.80 1.38 -41.47
N TYR A 314 1.18 1.76 -40.33
CA TYR A 314 -0.25 1.52 -40.09
C TYR A 314 -0.91 2.58 -39.17
N PRO A 315 -1.33 3.73 -39.71
CA PRO A 315 -1.93 4.82 -38.93
C PRO A 315 -3.31 4.50 -38.33
N ASP A 316 -4.08 3.56 -38.90
CA ASP A 316 -5.51 3.37 -38.56
C ASP A 316 -5.87 1.99 -37.94
N GLY A 317 -4.88 1.19 -37.50
CA GLY A 317 -5.15 -0.13 -36.89
C GLY A 317 -5.63 -1.23 -37.86
N PRO A 318 -5.82 -2.48 -37.39
CA PRO A 318 -6.35 -3.54 -38.24
C PRO A 318 -7.84 -3.28 -38.51
N GLN A 319 -8.20 -3.17 -39.80
CA GLN A 319 -9.60 -3.32 -40.24
C GLN A 319 -10.11 -4.73 -39.97
#